data_AF-A0A521ZZW0-F1
#
_entry.id   AF-A0A521ZZW0-F1
#
_cell.length_a   1.000
_cell.length_b   1.000
_cell.length_c   1.000
_cell.angle_alpha   90.00
_cell.angle_beta   90.00
_cell.angle_gamma   90.00
#
_symmetry.space_group_name_H-M   'P 1'
#
loop_
_entity.id
_entity.type
_entity.pdbx_description
1 polymer ?
#
loop_
_entity_poly.entity_id
_entity_poly.type
_entity_poly.pdbx_seq_one_letter_code
_entity_poly.pdbx_strand_id
1 'polypeptide(L)'
;MPSVPSNAHEVRVVGRVATGLSRTYQLGNEPEVGHGRGPLLRQNADVAFWHHWLGQVPVAGAVLQVQAEVSPEQADAMRRNWPEPGLGQDKHLAYAAQWFALCALIIGLTVWFQIIRPRRASTHVSS
;
A
#
# COMPACT_ATOMS: atom_id res chain seq x y z
N MET A 1 21.53 -12.91 -0.15
CA MET A 1 20.93 -11.82 -0.95
C MET A 1 21.56 -11.84 -2.34
N PRO A 2 20.85 -11.40 -3.39
CA PRO A 2 21.45 -11.30 -4.73
C PRO A 2 22.66 -10.35 -4.69
N SER A 3 23.69 -10.67 -5.47
CA SER A 3 24.86 -9.81 -5.66
C SER A 3 24.45 -8.59 -6.48
N VAL A 4 24.52 -7.40 -5.89
CA VAL A 4 24.27 -6.14 -6.59
C VAL A 4 25.61 -5.64 -7.14
N PRO A 5 25.72 -5.37 -8.45
CA PRO A 5 26.95 -4.80 -9.00
C PRO A 5 27.18 -3.42 -8.40
N SER A 6 28.36 -3.21 -7.82
CA SER A 6 28.78 -1.90 -7.31
C SER A 6 29.34 -1.09 -8.47
N ASN A 7 28.61 -0.05 -8.89
CA ASN A 7 29.11 0.91 -9.87
C ASN A 7 30.02 1.91 -9.14
N ALA A 8 31.30 1.98 -9.53
CA ALA A 8 32.27 2.93 -8.97
C ALA A 8 32.20 4.33 -9.61
N HIS A 9 31.23 4.56 -10.50
CA HIS A 9 31.06 5.78 -11.27
C HIS A 9 29.76 6.49 -10.87
N GLU A 10 29.63 7.75 -11.28
CA GLU A 10 28.41 8.52 -11.07
C GLU A 10 27.20 7.80 -11.71
N VAL A 11 26.12 7.69 -10.95
CA VAL A 11 24.87 7.07 -11.39
C VAL A 11 23.80 8.16 -11.52
N ARG A 12 23.13 8.20 -12.67
CA ARG A 12 21.96 9.05 -12.88
C ARG A 12 20.74 8.38 -12.26
N VAL A 13 20.12 9.05 -11.28
CA VAL A 13 18.88 8.59 -10.65
C VAL A 13 17.72 9.48 -11.11
N VAL A 14 16.67 8.86 -11.64
CA VAL A 14 15.41 9.54 -12.00
C VAL A 14 14.36 9.18 -10.96
N GLY A 15 13.62 10.18 -10.49
CA GLY A 15 12.62 9.99 -9.43
C GLY A 15 11.75 11.21 -9.22
N ARG A 16 10.82 11.10 -8.28
CA ARG A 16 9.95 12.20 -7.85
C ARG A 16 10.52 12.81 -6.57
N VAL A 17 10.63 14.13 -6.54
CA VAL A 17 11.05 14.84 -5.32
C VAL A 17 9.91 14.80 -4.30
N ALA A 18 10.24 14.44 -3.07
CA ALA A 18 9.35 14.46 -1.91
C ALA A 18 9.94 15.34 -0.81
N THR A 19 9.07 16.01 -0.06
CA THR A 19 9.46 16.88 1.05
C THR A 19 9.99 16.10 2.27
N GLY A 20 9.70 14.81 2.36
CA GLY A 20 10.19 13.93 3.41
C GLY A 20 9.97 12.45 3.08
N LEU A 21 10.59 11.58 3.86
CA LEU A 21 10.42 10.13 3.76
C LEU A 21 9.10 9.73 4.42
N SER A 22 8.29 8.94 3.72
CA SER A 22 7.13 8.28 4.32
C SER A 22 7.58 7.31 5.41
N ARG A 23 6.90 7.32 6.55
CA ARG A 23 7.19 6.41 7.66
C ARG A 23 6.21 5.24 7.63
N THR A 24 6.74 4.02 7.64
CA THR A 24 5.95 2.80 7.85
C THR A 24 5.89 2.50 9.34
N TYR A 25 4.91 1.70 9.78
CA TYR A 25 4.88 1.20 11.15
C TYR A 25 6.19 0.49 11.52
N GLN A 26 6.68 0.73 12.74
CA GLN A 26 7.93 0.16 13.25
C GLN A 26 7.74 -0.42 14.64
N LEU A 27 8.26 -1.62 14.84
CA LEU A 27 8.35 -2.25 16.15
C LEU A 27 9.69 -1.88 16.78
N GLY A 28 9.68 -0.94 17.72
CA GLY A 28 10.88 -0.44 18.38
C GLY A 28 11.65 0.62 17.56
N ASN A 29 12.88 0.90 17.96
CA ASN A 29 13.77 1.87 17.30
C ASN A 29 14.65 1.18 16.26
N GLU A 30 15.08 1.94 15.24
CA GLU A 30 16.00 1.43 14.21
C GLU A 30 17.36 1.15 14.86
N PRO A 31 17.95 -0.05 14.71
CA PRO A 31 19.22 -0.39 15.36
C PRO A 31 20.36 0.51 14.87
N GLU A 32 21.33 0.80 15.74
CA GLU A 32 22.52 1.55 15.34
C GLU A 32 23.36 0.83 14.25
N VAL A 33 24.25 1.59 13.62
CA VAL A 33 25.16 1.08 12.60
C VAL A 33 26.11 0.06 13.25
N GLY A 34 26.07 -1.20 12.78
CA GLY A 34 26.97 -2.26 13.24
C GLY A 34 26.34 -3.33 14.14
N HIS A 35 25.05 -3.23 14.47
CA HIS A 35 24.35 -4.25 15.25
C HIS A 35 23.62 -5.26 14.36
N GLY A 36 24.29 -6.36 14.03
CA GLY A 36 23.64 -7.55 13.45
C GLY A 36 24.58 -8.50 12.71
N ARG A 37 24.36 -9.82 12.85
CA ARG A 37 24.94 -10.84 11.97
C ARG A 37 23.99 -11.07 10.80
N GLY A 38 24.32 -10.55 9.63
CA GLY A 38 23.60 -10.82 8.38
C GLY A 38 23.17 -9.56 7.63
N PRO A 39 22.52 -9.72 6.47
CA PRO A 39 22.01 -8.60 5.69
C PRO A 39 20.90 -7.86 6.46
N LEU A 40 21.13 -6.58 6.77
CA LEU A 40 20.18 -5.71 7.46
C LEU A 40 19.33 -4.94 6.45
N LEU A 41 17.99 -5.05 6.58
CA LEU A 41 17.06 -4.10 5.98
C LEU A 41 16.78 -3.00 7.00
N ARG A 42 17.07 -1.76 6.63
CA ARG A 42 16.82 -0.58 7.48
C ARG A 42 15.53 0.09 7.04
N GLN A 43 14.65 0.39 7.98
CA GLN A 43 13.38 1.06 7.70
C GLN A 43 13.26 2.32 8.55
N ASN A 44 12.58 3.34 8.02
CA ASN A 44 12.35 4.61 8.72
C ASN A 44 13.61 5.32 9.24
N ALA A 45 14.76 5.06 8.62
CA ALA A 45 16.01 5.74 8.86
C ALA A 45 15.83 7.25 8.66
N ASP A 46 16.07 8.01 9.72
CA ASP A 46 15.92 9.46 9.71
C ASP A 46 17.20 10.16 9.24
N VAL A 47 17.15 11.50 9.15
CA VAL A 47 18.27 12.30 8.67
C VAL A 47 19.50 12.16 9.57
N ALA A 48 19.30 12.01 10.89
CA ALA A 48 20.38 11.83 11.85
C ALA A 48 21.11 10.49 11.64
N PHE A 49 20.34 9.42 11.40
CA PHE A 49 20.88 8.11 11.02
C PHE A 49 21.74 8.22 9.74
N TRP A 50 21.21 8.84 8.68
CA TRP A 50 21.94 8.95 7.40
C TRP A 50 23.17 9.84 7.53
N HIS A 51 23.10 10.89 8.34
CA HIS A 51 24.25 11.74 8.62
C HIS A 51 25.39 10.97 9.27
N HIS A 52 25.06 10.17 10.29
CA HIS A 52 26.04 9.33 10.97
C HIS A 52 26.62 8.24 10.04
N TRP A 53 25.77 7.61 9.22
CA TRP A 53 26.20 6.51 8.34
C TRP A 53 27.04 6.98 7.15
N LEU A 54 26.66 8.09 6.51
CA LEU A 54 27.35 8.61 5.31
C LEU A 54 28.54 9.53 5.64
N GLY A 55 28.65 10.00 6.89
CA GLY A 55 29.64 11.01 7.30
C GLY A 55 29.43 12.40 6.67
N GLN A 56 28.26 12.65 6.09
CA GLN A 56 27.92 13.90 5.40
C GLN A 56 26.45 14.26 5.68
N VAL A 57 26.09 15.55 5.62
CA VAL A 57 24.70 15.98 5.83
C VAL A 57 23.91 15.74 4.53
N PRO A 58 22.86 14.89 4.53
CA PRO A 58 22.01 14.73 3.36
C PRO A 58 21.29 16.04 3.02
N VAL A 59 21.08 16.28 1.72
CA VAL A 59 20.23 17.39 1.28
C VAL A 59 18.81 17.22 1.82
N ALA A 60 18.18 18.31 2.23
CA ALA A 60 16.81 18.29 2.73
C ALA A 60 15.84 17.77 1.65
N GLY A 61 15.02 16.79 2.03
CA GLY A 61 14.05 16.13 1.15
C GLY A 61 14.45 14.70 0.81
N ALA A 62 13.74 14.12 -0.15
CA ALA A 62 14.00 12.78 -0.63
C ALA A 62 13.67 12.67 -2.13
N VAL A 63 14.34 11.74 -2.82
CA VAL A 63 13.97 11.36 -4.19
C VAL A 63 13.36 9.97 -4.12
N LEU A 64 12.06 9.88 -4.40
CA LEU A 64 11.38 8.61 -4.59
C LEU A 64 11.77 8.06 -5.97
N GLN A 65 12.66 7.06 -5.99
CA GLN A 65 13.06 6.42 -7.22
C GLN A 65 11.90 5.58 -7.76
N VAL A 66 11.43 5.93 -8.95
CA VAL A 66 10.46 5.15 -9.71
C VAL A 66 11.23 4.30 -10.73
N GLN A 67 10.64 3.20 -11.21
CA GLN A 67 11.20 2.50 -12.37
C GLN A 67 11.23 3.51 -13.52
N ALA A 68 12.43 3.98 -13.85
CA ALA A 68 12.61 4.87 -14.95
C ALA A 68 12.44 4.06 -16.25
N GLU A 69 11.74 4.61 -17.24
CA GLU A 69 11.63 4.05 -18.60
C GLU A 69 12.96 4.21 -19.35
N VAL A 70 14.03 3.69 -18.76
CA VAL A 70 15.37 3.74 -19.31
C VAL A 70 15.62 2.42 -20.01
N SER A 71 16.36 2.46 -21.12
CA SER A 71 16.79 1.28 -21.85
C SER A 71 17.27 0.17 -20.90
N PRO A 72 16.95 -1.12 -21.14
CA PRO A 72 17.39 -2.25 -20.30
C PRO A 72 18.89 -2.26 -19.98
N GLU A 73 19.68 -1.59 -20.81
CA GLU A 73 21.14 -1.46 -20.71
C GLU A 73 21.59 -0.47 -19.60
N GLN A 74 20.70 0.42 -19.16
CA GLN A 74 20.94 1.43 -18.12
C GLN A 74 20.10 1.17 -16.87
N ALA A 75 19.20 0.19 -16.89
CA ALA A 75 18.43 -0.23 -15.74
C ALA A 75 19.31 -1.06 -14.80
N ASP A 76 19.38 -0.68 -13.52
CA ASP A 76 20.01 -1.55 -12.53
C ASP A 76 19.18 -2.82 -12.29
N ALA A 77 19.76 -3.80 -11.60
CA ALA A 77 19.11 -5.08 -11.31
C ALA A 77 17.88 -4.96 -10.38
N MET A 78 17.60 -3.77 -9.81
CA MET A 78 16.57 -3.57 -8.81
C MET A 78 15.27 -3.04 -9.47
N ARG A 79 14.26 -3.92 -9.55
CA ARG A 79 12.94 -3.54 -10.03
C ARG A 79 12.25 -2.62 -9.02
N ARG A 80 11.71 -1.49 -9.52
CA ARG A 80 10.98 -0.49 -8.73
C ARG A 80 9.58 -0.29 -9.30
N ASN A 81 8.92 -1.41 -9.62
CA ASN A 81 7.57 -1.49 -10.17
C ASN A 81 6.50 -1.48 -9.06
N TRP A 82 6.69 -0.63 -8.04
CA TRP A 82 5.70 -0.50 -6.98
C TRP A 82 4.37 -0.09 -7.61
N PRO A 83 3.26 -0.79 -7.33
CA PRO A 83 1.96 -0.41 -7.86
C PRO A 83 1.69 1.03 -7.44
N GLU A 84 1.25 1.84 -8.40
CA GLU A 84 0.81 3.19 -8.10
C GLU A 84 -0.24 3.10 -6.98
N PRO A 85 -0.26 4.00 -5.99
CA PRO A 85 -1.29 4.02 -4.95
C PRO A 85 -2.64 4.12 -5.65
N GLY A 86 -3.27 2.97 -5.89
CA GLY A 86 -4.43 2.89 -6.75
C GLY A 86 -5.49 3.79 -6.16
N LEU A 87 -5.94 4.77 -6.93
CA LEU A 87 -7.19 5.46 -6.68
C LEU A 87 -8.26 4.37 -6.72
N GLY A 88 -8.59 3.84 -5.54
CA GLY A 88 -9.43 2.66 -5.34
C GLY A 88 -10.90 2.91 -5.65
N GLN A 89 -11.20 3.71 -6.66
CA GLN A 89 -12.54 4.12 -7.03
C GLN A 89 -13.43 2.91 -7.35
N ASP A 90 -12.87 1.89 -8.01
CA ASP A 90 -13.60 0.65 -8.33
C ASP A 90 -13.99 -0.16 -7.09
N LYS A 91 -13.22 -0.09 -6.00
CA LYS A 91 -13.54 -0.80 -4.76
C LYS A 91 -14.74 -0.19 -4.03
N HIS A 92 -14.98 1.11 -4.19
CA HIS A 92 -16.12 1.79 -3.57
C HIS A 92 -17.46 1.42 -4.23
N LEU A 93 -17.46 1.14 -5.54
CA LEU A 93 -18.67 0.76 -6.27
C LEU A 93 -19.18 -0.63 -5.86
N ALA A 94 -18.26 -1.60 -5.72
CA ALA A 94 -18.61 -2.94 -5.25
C ALA A 94 -19.21 -2.92 -3.84
N TYR A 95 -18.66 -2.11 -2.95
CA TYR A 95 -19.18 -1.96 -1.59
C TYR A 95 -20.58 -1.32 -1.58
N ALA A 96 -20.80 -0.27 -2.36
CA ALA A 96 -22.12 0.35 -2.48
C ALA A 96 -23.18 -0.65 -2.98
N ALA A 97 -22.84 -1.45 -4.00
CA ALA A 97 -23.75 -2.49 -4.52
C ALA A 97 -24.07 -3.56 -3.45
N GLN A 98 -23.09 -3.94 -2.62
CA GLN A 98 -23.32 -4.86 -1.49
C GLN A 98 -24.31 -4.28 -0.47
N TRP A 99 -24.19 -3.00 -0.14
CA TRP A 99 -25.15 -2.33 0.76
C TRP A 99 -26.56 -2.31 0.18
N PHE A 100 -26.72 -1.97 -1.11
CA PHE A 100 -28.03 -1.99 -1.75
C PHE A 100 -28.64 -3.39 -1.79
N ALA A 101 -27.84 -4.42 -2.09
CA ALA A 101 -28.28 -5.81 -2.06
C ALA A 101 -28.72 -6.25 -0.66
N LEU A 102 -27.97 -5.85 0.38
CA LEU A 102 -28.32 -6.13 1.77
C LEU A 102 -29.63 -5.43 2.17
N CYS A 103 -29.79 -4.14 1.84
CA CYS A 103 -31.01 -3.40 2.09
C CYS A 103 -32.21 -4.01 1.36
N ALA A 104 -32.07 -4.35 0.07
CA ALA A 104 -33.13 -4.96 -0.73
C ALA A 104 -33.53 -6.34 -0.16
N LEU A 105 -32.56 -7.15 0.27
CA LEU A 105 -32.82 -8.44 0.91
C LEU A 105 -33.61 -8.27 2.21
N ILE A 106 -33.20 -7.35 3.09
CA ILE A 106 -33.89 -7.08 4.35
C ILE A 106 -35.32 -6.60 4.11
N ILE A 107 -35.52 -5.66 3.17
CA ILE A 107 -36.85 -5.15 2.80
C ILE A 107 -37.72 -6.30 2.25
N GLY A 108 -37.18 -7.10 1.33
CA GLY A 108 -37.89 -8.23 0.73
C GLY A 108 -38.32 -9.27 1.77
N LEU A 109 -37.41 -9.66 2.68
CA LEU A 109 -37.72 -10.57 3.78
C LEU A 109 -38.77 -9.97 4.72
N THR A 110 -38.68 -8.68 5.04
CA THR A 110 -39.64 -8.00 5.91
C THR A 110 -41.03 -8.00 5.28
N VAL A 111 -41.16 -7.60 4.01
CA VAL A 111 -42.45 -7.63 3.28
C VAL A 111 -43.01 -9.05 3.20
N TRP A 112 -42.16 -10.04 2.93
CA TRP A 112 -42.56 -11.44 2.86
C TRP A 112 -43.14 -11.94 4.18
N PHE A 113 -42.42 -11.76 5.29
CA PHE A 113 -42.84 -12.25 6.60
C PHE A 113 -43.97 -11.44 7.22
N GLN A 114 -44.02 -10.12 7.00
CA GLN A 114 -45.01 -9.24 7.61
C GLN A 114 -46.32 -9.15 6.83
N ILE A 115 -46.30 -9.33 5.50
CA ILE A 115 -47.47 -9.08 4.66
C ILE A 115 -47.89 -10.36 3.92
N ILE A 116 -46.97 -10.98 3.17
CA ILE A 116 -47.34 -12.05 2.24
C ILE A 116 -47.66 -13.35 2.99
N ARG A 117 -46.80 -13.76 3.92
CA ARG A 117 -47.00 -14.97 4.75
C ARG A 117 -48.29 -14.92 5.59
N PRO A 118 -48.57 -13.87 6.39
CA PRO A 118 -49.80 -13.81 7.18
C PRO A 118 -51.05 -13.72 6.30
N ARG A 119 -51.05 -12.95 5.21
CA ARG A 119 -52.20 -12.87 4.29
C ARG A 119 -52.53 -14.23 3.67
N ARG A 120 -51.53 -15.00 3.25
CA ARG A 120 -51.73 -16.36 2.71
C ARG A 120 -52.24 -17.36 3.76
N ALA A 121 -51.88 -17.17 5.02
CA ALA A 121 -52.38 -18.00 6.13
C ALA A 121 -53.84 -17.65 6.50
N SER A 122 -54.21 -16.36 6.47
CA SER A 122 -55.58 -15.92 6.74
C SER A 122 -56.59 -16.34 5.67
N THR A 123 -56.17 -16.51 4.41
CA THR A 123 -57.06 -16.98 3.32
C THR A 123 -57.47 -18.45 3.49
N HIS A 124 -56.76 -19.25 4.29
CA HIS A 124 -57.03 -20.69 4.46
C HIS A 124 -57.95 -21.02 5.66
N VAL A 125 -58.41 -20.02 6.43
CA VAL A 125 -59.25 -20.19 7.64
C VAL A 125 -60.73 -19.82 7.36
N SER A 126 -61.16 -19.85 6.10
CA SER A 126 -62.57 -19.68 5.72
C SER A 126 -63.06 -20.83 4.86
N SER A 127 -63.36 -21.98 5.47
CA SER A 127 -64.37 -22.96 5.01
C SER A 127 -64.69 -23.94 6.14
#